data_AF-A0A822GWI1-F1
#
_entry.id   AF-A0A822GWI1-F1
#
_cell.length_a   1.000
_cell.length_b   1.000
_cell.length_c   1.000
_cell.angle_alpha   90.00
_cell.angle_beta   90.00
_cell.angle_gamma   90.00
#
_symmetry.space_group_name_H-M   'P 1'
#
loop_
_entity.id
_entity.type
_entity.pdbx_description
1 polymer ?
#
loop_
_entity_poly.entity_id
_entity_poly.type
_entity_poly.pdbx_seq_one_letter_code
_entity_poly.pdbx_strand_id
1 'polypeptide(L)'
;MPRNVGIKACIDGDINDLIERIRPLAYGSPRHFTQNDTFFNCPSDGRLKLRIEQNSPAQLIYYERNNVSSLSISKLSSYLIALVSHPNELKVS
;
A
#
# COMPACT_ATOMS: atom_id res chain seq x y z
N MET A 1 1.63 -12.15 14.04
CA MET A 1 1.77 -11.36 12.79
C MET A 1 0.85 -10.16 12.87
N PRO A 2 1.28 -8.97 12.46
CA PRO A 2 0.41 -7.81 12.41
C PRO A 2 -0.67 -8.01 11.34
N ARG A 3 -1.87 -7.47 11.62
CA ARG A 3 -3.04 -7.56 10.74
C ARG A 3 -3.52 -6.16 10.42
N ASN A 4 -3.73 -5.88 9.14
CA ASN A 4 -4.32 -4.63 8.67
C ASN A 4 -5.63 -4.89 7.93
N VAL A 5 -6.59 -4.01 8.16
CA VAL A 5 -7.88 -3.97 7.49
C VAL A 5 -7.94 -2.67 6.70
N GLY A 6 -8.02 -2.78 5.38
CA GLY A 6 -8.05 -1.62 4.49
C GLY A 6 -9.30 -1.60 3.62
N ILE A 7 -9.96 -0.44 3.57
CA ILE A 7 -11.08 -0.17 2.68
C ILE A 7 -10.57 0.79 1.60
N LYS A 8 -10.83 0.45 0.33
CA LYS A 8 -10.51 1.29 -0.82
C LYS A 8 -11.77 1.43 -1.66
N ALA A 9 -12.09 2.66 -2.02
CA ALA A 9 -13.20 2.99 -2.90
C ALA A 9 -12.68 3.83 -4.07
N CYS A 10 -13.39 3.79 -5.19
CA CYS A 10 -13.19 4.76 -6.26
C CYS A 10 -13.67 6.13 -5.76
N ILE A 11 -12.99 7.20 -6.18
CA ILE A 11 -13.48 8.56 -5.98
C ILE A 11 -14.27 8.90 -7.24
N ASP A 12 -15.57 9.11 -7.08
CA ASP A 12 -16.44 9.57 -8.16
C ASP A 12 -16.49 11.11 -8.10
N GLY A 13 -15.86 11.79 -9.06
CA GLY A 13 -15.83 13.25 -9.14
C GLY A 13 -14.46 13.89 -8.83
N ASP A 14 -14.47 15.17 -8.46
CA ASP A 14 -13.25 15.93 -8.15
C ASP A 14 -12.68 15.55 -6.77
N ILE A 15 -11.39 15.29 -6.72
CA ILE A 15 -10.67 15.01 -5.47
C ILE A 15 -10.73 16.20 -4.50
N ASN A 16 -10.82 17.44 -5.00
CA ASN A 16 -10.90 18.62 -4.15
C ASN A 16 -12.18 18.64 -3.32
N ASP A 17 -13.31 18.22 -3.88
CA ASP A 17 -14.58 18.10 -3.15
C ASP A 17 -14.47 17.11 -1.99
N LEU A 18 -13.75 16.00 -2.19
CA LEU A 18 -13.48 15.04 -1.14
C LEU A 18 -12.58 15.65 -0.06
N ILE A 19 -11.52 16.37 -0.44
CA ILE A 19 -10.59 17.02 0.50
C ILE A 19 -11.33 18.02 1.39
N GLU A 20 -12.22 18.84 0.83
CA GLU A 20 -13.05 19.79 1.59
C GLU A 20 -13.93 19.07 2.62
N ARG A 21 -14.56 17.95 2.22
CA ARG A 21 -15.44 17.15 3.10
C ARG A 21 -14.69 16.47 4.25
N ILE A 22 -13.45 16.02 4.02
CA ILE A 22 -12.68 15.30 5.05
C ILE A 22 -11.91 16.25 5.99
N ARG A 23 -11.64 17.50 5.58
CA ARG A 23 -10.89 18.46 6.39
C ARG A 23 -11.39 18.62 7.83
N PRO A 24 -12.70 18.76 8.11
CA PRO A 24 -13.18 18.91 9.50
C PRO A 24 -13.00 17.63 10.35
N LEU A 25 -12.76 16.47 9.72
CA LEU A 25 -12.53 15.19 10.40
C LEU A 25 -11.05 14.89 10.62
N ALA A 26 -10.16 15.61 9.93
CA ALA A 26 -8.73 15.35 9.92
C ALA A 26 -8.04 15.97 11.15
N TYR A 27 -7.14 15.19 11.76
CA TYR A 27 -6.19 15.71 12.72
C TYR A 27 -4.92 16.18 11.98
N GLY A 28 -4.74 17.50 11.89
CA GLY A 28 -3.58 18.11 11.24
C GLY A 28 -3.74 18.33 9.74
N SER A 29 -2.68 18.88 9.14
CA SER A 29 -2.69 19.23 7.71
C SER A 29 -2.43 18.01 6.82
N PRO A 30 -3.03 17.97 5.61
CA PRO A 30 -2.70 16.96 4.61
C PRO A 30 -1.20 16.97 4.31
N ARG A 31 -0.60 15.79 4.22
CA ARG A 31 0.80 15.63 3.83
C ARG A 31 0.88 14.87 2.52
N HIS A 32 1.55 15.47 1.54
CA HIS A 32 1.93 14.76 0.33
C HIS A 32 3.14 13.86 0.61
N PHE A 33 3.08 12.61 0.17
CA PHE A 33 4.21 11.69 0.20
C PHE A 33 4.18 10.79 -1.03
N THR A 34 5.34 10.50 -1.60
CA THR A 34 5.47 9.65 -2.78
C THR A 34 5.83 8.23 -2.36
N GLN A 35 5.15 7.25 -2.95
CA GLN A 35 5.45 5.83 -2.79
C GLN A 35 5.65 5.20 -4.16
N ASN A 36 6.78 4.53 -4.33
CA ASN A 36 7.07 3.73 -5.51
C ASN A 36 6.99 2.24 -5.12
N ASP A 37 5.94 1.56 -5.59
CA ASP A 37 5.72 0.13 -5.35
C ASP A 37 6.09 -0.67 -6.61
N THR A 38 7.09 -1.55 -6.51
CA THR A 38 7.41 -2.57 -7.51
C THR A 38 6.79 -3.89 -7.09
N PHE A 39 6.00 -4.52 -7.97
CA PHE A 39 5.32 -5.79 -7.68
C PHE A 39 6.08 -6.95 -8.31
N PHE A 40 6.21 -8.04 -7.56
CA PHE A 40 6.82 -9.28 -8.02
C PHE A 40 5.76 -10.36 -8.20
N ASN A 41 6.02 -11.28 -9.14
CA ASN A 41 5.25 -12.51 -9.23
C ASN A 41 5.45 -13.31 -7.94
N CYS A 42 4.34 -13.70 -7.32
CA CYS A 42 4.33 -14.50 -6.11
C CYS A 42 3.62 -15.82 -6.44
N PRO A 43 4.31 -16.98 -6.39
CA PRO A 43 3.71 -18.26 -6.75
C PRO A 43 2.62 -18.74 -5.78
N SER A 44 2.73 -18.35 -4.51
CA SER A 44 1.73 -18.62 -3.47
C SER A 44 0.56 -17.62 -3.51
N ASP A 45 -0.58 -17.97 -2.90
CA ASP A 45 -1.71 -17.06 -2.67
C ASP A 45 -1.33 -15.87 -1.78
N GLY A 46 -0.72 -14.86 -2.41
CA GLY A 46 -0.13 -13.72 -1.74
C GLY A 46 0.31 -12.64 -2.71
N ARG A 47 0.92 -11.59 -2.16
CA ARG A 47 1.48 -10.49 -2.95
C ARG A 47 2.81 -10.08 -2.36
N LEU A 48 3.85 -10.03 -3.20
CA LEU A 48 5.15 -9.50 -2.83
C LEU A 48 5.37 -8.15 -3.52
N LYS A 49 5.82 -7.15 -2.76
CA LYS A 49 6.17 -5.85 -3.31
C LYS A 49 7.37 -5.24 -2.62
N LEU A 50 8.19 -4.53 -3.38
CA LEU A 50 9.20 -3.63 -2.86
C LEU A 50 8.61 -2.22 -2.87
N ARG A 51 8.65 -1.55 -1.72
CA ARG A 51 8.21 -0.19 -1.53
C ARG A 51 9.38 0.73 -1.23
N ILE A 52 9.44 1.85 -1.92
CA ILE A 52 10.36 2.95 -1.64
C ILE A 52 9.51 4.19 -1.36
N GLU A 53 9.58 4.68 -0.12
CA GLU A 53 8.92 5.92 0.29
C GLU A 53 9.97 7.03 0.45
N GLN A 54 9.56 8.28 0.22
CA GLN A 54 10.47 9.42 0.38
C GLN A 54 10.99 9.50 1.83
N ASN A 55 12.31 9.63 1.98
CA ASN A 55 12.99 9.76 3.27
C ASN A 55 12.78 8.58 4.24
N SER A 56 12.47 7.39 3.74
CA SER A 56 12.34 6.16 4.55
C SER A 56 13.16 5.01 3.96
N PRO A 57 13.65 4.08 4.78
CA PRO A 57 14.26 2.85 4.29
C PRO A 57 13.30 2.09 3.37
N ALA A 58 13.84 1.46 2.32
CA ALA A 58 13.04 0.63 1.44
C ALA A 58 12.55 -0.62 2.19
N GLN A 59 11.37 -1.10 1.78
CA GLN A 59 10.68 -2.19 2.46
C GLN A 59 10.25 -3.25 1.45
N LEU A 60 10.67 -4.50 1.66
CA LEU A 60 10.10 -5.65 0.99
C LEU A 60 8.93 -6.16 1.83
N ILE A 61 7.74 -6.17 1.25
CA ILE A 61 6.49 -6.45 1.94
C ILE A 61 5.82 -7.65 1.28
N TYR A 62 5.63 -8.71 2.06
CA TYR A 62 4.82 -9.86 1.69
C TYR A 62 3.45 -9.77 2.35
N TYR A 63 2.39 -9.99 1.57
CA TYR A 63 1.03 -10.15 2.04
C TYR A 63 0.57 -11.57 1.80
N GLU A 64 0.10 -12.24 2.83
CA GLU A 64 -0.70 -13.45 2.71
C GLU A 64 -2.16 -13.03 2.58
N ARG A 65 -2.78 -13.35 1.44
CA ARG A 65 -4.18 -13.00 1.16
C ARG A 65 -4.78 -13.92 0.10
N ASN A 66 -6.04 -14.28 0.29
CA ASN A 66 -6.80 -14.99 -0.74
C ASN A 66 -7.02 -14.08 -1.96
N ASN A 67 -6.85 -14.63 -3.16
CA ASN A 67 -6.92 -13.89 -4.42
C ASN A 67 -8.38 -13.63 -4.87
N VAL A 68 -9.20 -13.02 -4.00
CA VAL A 68 -10.60 -12.72 -4.28
C VAL A 68 -10.72 -11.38 -5.04
N SER A 69 -11.55 -11.35 -6.09
CA SER A 69 -11.69 -10.20 -6.99
C SER A 69 -12.00 -8.91 -6.22
N SER A 70 -11.36 -7.84 -6.65
CA SER A 70 -10.86 -6.80 -5.76
C SER A 70 -11.80 -5.65 -5.43
N LEU A 71 -13.11 -5.73 -5.72
CA LEU A 71 -13.96 -4.54 -5.82
C LEU A 71 -15.01 -4.33 -4.72
N SER A 72 -15.14 -5.19 -3.69
CA SER A 72 -16.21 -4.96 -2.69
C SER A 72 -15.97 -5.48 -1.26
N ILE A 73 -14.76 -5.95 -0.92
CA ILE A 73 -14.53 -6.53 0.42
C ILE A 73 -13.30 -5.90 1.08
N SER A 74 -13.49 -5.54 2.35
CA SER A 74 -12.41 -5.18 3.28
C SER A 74 -11.38 -6.31 3.34
N LYS A 75 -10.14 -6.05 2.94
CA LYS A 75 -9.12 -7.11 2.81
C LYS A 75 -8.34 -7.26 4.10
N LEU A 76 -8.67 -8.29 4.87
CA LEU A 76 -7.81 -8.73 5.95
C LEU A 76 -6.52 -9.29 5.34
N SER A 77 -5.39 -8.71 5.71
CA SER A 77 -4.08 -9.21 5.27
C SER A 77 -3.18 -9.41 6.48
N SER A 78 -2.56 -10.58 6.57
CA SER A 78 -1.36 -10.80 7.36
C SER A 78 -0.16 -10.35 6.52
N TYR A 79 0.82 -9.69 7.14
CA TYR A 79 1.97 -9.19 6.40
C TYR A 79 3.29 -9.34 7.15
N LEU A 80 4.36 -9.41 6.37
CA LEU A 80 5.75 -9.37 6.82
C LEU A 80 6.45 -8.22 6.11
N ILE A 81 7.27 -7.47 6.85
CA ILE A 81 8.09 -6.37 6.32
C ILE A 81 9.54 -6.69 6.62
N ALA A 82 10.37 -6.65 5.60
CA ALA A 82 11.83 -6.68 5.70
C ALA A 82 12.40 -5.36 5.18
N LEU A 83 13.35 -4.78 5.91
CA LEU A 83 14.09 -3.60 5.44
C LEU A 83 15.10 -4.00 4.38
N VAL A 84 15.26 -3.17 3.36
CA VAL A 84 16.16 -3.41 2.23
C VAL A 84 17.12 -2.24 2.09
N SER A 85 18.42 -2.51 2.15
CA SER A 85 19.48 -1.50 2.00
C SER A 85 19.77 -1.17 0.53
N HIS A 86 19.67 -2.14 -0.37
CA HIS A 86 19.98 -2.00 -1.80
C HIS A 86 18.75 -2.32 -2.67
N PRO A 87 17.70 -1.49 -2.65
CA PRO A 87 16.42 -1.81 -3.28
C PRO A 87 16.48 -1.99 -4.80
N ASN A 88 17.45 -1.38 -5.47
CA ASN A 88 17.57 -1.48 -6.92
C ASN A 88 18.12 -2.84 -7.39
N GLU A 89 18.88 -3.55 -6.55
CA GLU A 89 19.39 -4.90 -6.87
C GLU A 89 18.27 -5.95 -6.91
N LEU A 90 17.15 -5.68 -6.23
CA LEU A 90 15.97 -6.54 -6.25
C LEU A 90 15.07 -6.31 -7.47
N LYS A 91 15.34 -5.26 -8.27
CA LYS A 91 14.57 -4.97 -9.48
C LYS A 91 15.29 -5.64 -10.65
N VAL A 92 14.62 -6.59 -11.30
CA VAL A 92 15.13 -7.16 -12.55
C VAL A 92 14.82 -6.17 -13.67
N SER A 93 15.83 -5.83 -14.47
CA SER A 93 15.74 -4.99 -15.67
C SER A 93 14.91 -5.64 -16.77
#